data_AF-A0A6P0XMM9-F1
#
_entry.id   AF-A0A6P0XMM9-F1
#
_cell.length_a   1.000
_cell.length_b   1.000
_cell.length_c   1.000
_cell.angle_alpha   90.00
_cell.angle_beta   90.00
_cell.angle_gamma   90.00
#
_symmetry.space_group_name_H-M   'P 1'
#
loop_
_entity.id
_entity.type
_entity.pdbx_description
1 polymer ?
#
loop_
_entity_poly.entity_id
_entity_poly.type
_entity_poly.pdbx_seq_one_letter_code
_entity_poly.pdbx_strand_id
1 'polypeptide(L)'
;MLNHSCNPNCGIKPNEFNGYNLVAMIDIGRGEEITFDYCMSEWISIAVKNCNCQSDICRGIIKGGKFLSSETLDKYQGFLAPYYEKLIEN
;
A
#
# COMPACT_ATOMS: atom_id res chain seq x y z
N MET A 1 -1.41 9.30 -12.06
CA MET A 1 -1.82 8.32 -11.03
C MET A 1 -0.74 7.25 -10.96
N LEU A 2 -0.35 6.83 -9.76
CA LEU A 2 0.62 5.75 -9.55
C LEU A 2 -0.09 4.41 -9.57
N ASN A 3 0.59 3.37 -10.04
CA ASN A 3 0.04 2.03 -10.10
C ASN A 3 0.21 1.27 -8.77
N HIS A 4 -0.64 0.27 -8.62
CA HIS A 4 -0.56 -0.69 -7.53
C HIS A 4 0.55 -1.72 -7.79
N SER A 5 1.32 -2.06 -6.74
CA SER A 5 2.10 -3.30 -6.68
C SER A 5 1.90 -4.02 -5.35
N CYS A 6 1.85 -5.36 -5.38
CA CYS A 6 1.84 -6.19 -4.16
C CYS A 6 3.22 -6.27 -3.49
N ASN A 7 4.29 -5.89 -4.20
CA ASN A 7 5.62 -5.68 -3.65
C ASN A 7 6.09 -4.25 -4.04
N PRO A 8 5.57 -3.22 -3.36
CA PRO A 8 5.81 -1.83 -3.75
C PRO A 8 7.20 -1.34 -3.33
N ASN A 9 7.69 -0.29 -3.99
CA ASN A 9 8.90 0.44 -3.59
C ASN A 9 8.59 1.75 -2.83
N CYS A 10 7.33 2.15 -2.78
CA CYS A 10 6.86 3.31 -2.03
C CYS A 10 5.74 2.98 -1.05
N GLY A 11 5.66 3.81 -0.01
CA GLY A 11 4.58 3.87 0.95
C GLY A 11 4.00 5.27 1.10
N ILE A 12 2.99 5.43 1.95
CA ILE A 12 2.36 6.74 2.19
C ILE A 12 2.71 7.29 3.58
N LYS A 13 2.80 8.62 3.70
CA LYS A 13 2.87 9.32 4.98
C LYS A 13 1.93 10.52 4.98
N PRO A 14 1.25 10.82 6.10
CA PRO A 14 0.41 12.01 6.19
C PRO A 14 1.25 13.28 5.95
N ASN A 15 0.64 14.27 5.32
CA ASN A 15 1.25 15.58 5.12
C ASN A 15 0.43 16.69 5.78
N GLU A 16 0.96 17.91 5.79
CA GLU A 16 0.35 19.08 6.43
C GLU A 16 -0.99 19.52 5.81
N PHE A 17 -1.36 18.97 4.65
CA PHE A 17 -2.56 19.31 3.90
C PHE A 17 -3.69 18.28 4.05
N ASN A 18 -3.65 17.45 5.10
CA ASN A 18 -4.58 16.32 5.32
C ASN A 18 -4.61 15.32 4.15
N GLY A 19 -3.52 15.25 3.38
CA GLY A 19 -3.30 14.26 2.33
C GLY A 19 -2.17 13.32 2.68
N TYR A 20 -1.65 12.64 1.65
CA TYR A 20 -0.50 11.77 1.78
C TYR A 20 0.63 12.19 0.84
N ASN A 21 1.85 12.20 1.37
CA ASN A 21 3.06 12.15 0.56
C ASN A 21 3.37 10.70 0.23
N LEU A 22 3.82 10.46 -0.99
CA LEU A 22 4.43 9.19 -1.36
C LEU A 22 5.92 9.22 -1.01
N VAL A 23 6.39 8.21 -0.31
CA VAL A 23 7.79 8.13 0.17
C VAL A 23 8.41 6.80 -0.24
N ALA A 24 9.69 6.82 -0.62
CA ALA A 24 10.44 5.61 -0.91
C ALA A 24 10.61 4.76 0.38
N MET A 25 10.38 3.46 0.27
CA MET A 25 10.63 2.47 1.33
C MET A 25 12.00 1.80 1.18
N ILE A 26 12.52 1.80 -0.04
CA ILE A 26 13.80 1.25 -0.47
C ILE A 26 14.46 2.20 -1.46
N ASP A 27 15.73 1.99 -1.79
CA ASP A 27 16.38 2.70 -2.89
C ASP A 27 15.68 2.38 -4.22
N ILE A 28 15.42 3.42 -5.02
CA ILE A 28 14.74 3.30 -6.31
C ILE A 28 15.70 3.70 -7.41
N GLY A 29 16.01 2.75 -8.29
CA GLY A 29 16.87 2.93 -9.44
C GLY A 29 16.22 3.77 -10.55
N ARG A 30 17.06 4.32 -11.43
CA ARG A 30 16.58 5.06 -12.59
C ARG A 30 15.79 4.13 -13.53
N GLY A 31 14.56 4.53 -13.85
CA GLY A 31 13.70 3.80 -14.78
C GLY A 31 12.83 2.74 -14.12
N GLU A 32 12.98 2.50 -12.82
CA GLU A 32 12.04 1.67 -12.07
C GLU A 32 10.70 2.39 -11.93
N GLU A 33 9.61 1.64 -12.05
CA GLU A 33 8.27 2.19 -11.85
C GLU A 33 8.04 2.46 -10.37
N ILE A 34 7.53 3.64 -10.05
CA ILE A 34 7.12 4.00 -8.69
C ILE A 34 5.73 3.41 -8.43
N THR A 35 5.63 2.54 -7.44
CA THR A 35 4.38 1.84 -7.10
C THR A 35 4.15 1.83 -5.59
N PHE A 36 2.88 1.73 -5.18
CA PHE A 36 2.51 1.56 -3.79
C PHE A 36 1.39 0.53 -3.63
N ASP A 37 1.26 -0.04 -2.43
CA ASP A 37 0.10 -0.88 -2.14
C ASP A 37 -1.11 0.01 -1.80
N TYR A 38 -2.20 -0.09 -2.56
CA TYR A 38 -3.42 0.67 -2.28
C TYR A 38 -4.01 0.31 -0.92
N CYS A 39 -3.73 -0.89 -0.42
CA CYS A 39 -4.08 -1.30 0.94
C CYS A 39 -3.40 -0.46 2.03
N MET A 40 -2.39 0.37 1.71
CA MET A 40 -1.84 1.31 2.68
C MET A 40 -2.79 2.49 2.93
N SER A 41 -3.57 2.91 1.92
CA SER A 41 -4.54 4.00 2.03
C SER A 41 -5.99 3.54 2.22
N GLU A 42 -6.32 2.31 1.84
CA GLU A 42 -7.69 1.80 1.74
C GLU A 42 -7.93 0.56 2.59
N TRP A 43 -8.78 0.66 3.62
CA TRP A 43 -9.19 -0.48 4.45
C TRP A 43 -10.03 -1.51 3.67
N ILE A 44 -10.94 -1.00 2.86
CA ILE A 44 -11.75 -1.76 1.91
C ILE A 44 -11.51 -1.13 0.55
N SER A 45 -11.10 -1.95 -0.43
CA SER A 45 -10.83 -1.50 -1.79
C SER A 45 -11.70 -2.26 -2.79
N ILE A 46 -12.13 -1.53 -3.81
CA ILE A 46 -12.79 -2.09 -5.01
C ILE A 46 -12.04 -1.73 -6.30
N ALA A 47 -10.89 -1.06 -6.17
CA ALA A 47 -10.18 -0.41 -7.28
C ALA A 47 -9.54 -1.42 -8.23
N VAL A 48 -9.01 -2.54 -7.72
CA VAL A 48 -8.24 -3.51 -8.51
C VAL A 48 -8.85 -4.91 -8.37
N LYS A 49 -9.79 -5.21 -9.26
CA LYS A 49 -10.43 -6.53 -9.35
C LYS A 49 -9.55 -7.61 -9.96
N ASN A 50 -8.60 -7.22 -10.83
CA ASN A 50 -7.61 -8.09 -11.45
C ASN A 50 -6.26 -7.37 -11.41
N CYS A 51 -5.38 -7.79 -10.50
CA CYS A 51 -4.06 -7.20 -10.31
C CYS A 51 -3.05 -7.81 -11.28
N ASN A 52 -2.40 -6.95 -12.07
CA ASN A 52 -1.39 -7.33 -13.05
C ASN A 52 -0.02 -6.73 -12.72
N CYS A 53 0.30 -6.57 -11.42
CA CYS A 53 1.55 -5.92 -10.99
C CYS A 53 2.83 -6.74 -11.23
N GLN A 54 2.71 -7.98 -11.70
CA GLN A 54 3.81 -8.90 -12.05
C GLN A 54 4.77 -9.26 -10.90
N SER A 55 4.50 -8.84 -9.66
CA SER A 55 5.24 -9.28 -8.48
C SER A 55 5.06 -10.79 -8.26
N ASP A 56 6.12 -11.48 -7.84
CA ASP A 56 6.10 -12.90 -7.46
C ASP A 56 5.14 -13.19 -6.30
N ILE A 57 4.83 -12.16 -5.49
CA ILE A 57 3.87 -12.22 -4.38
C ILE A 57 2.54 -11.53 -4.72
N CYS A 58 2.18 -11.48 -6.01
CA CYS A 58 0.92 -10.87 -6.45
C CYS A 58 -0.29 -11.56 -5.81
N ARG A 59 -1.18 -10.76 -5.21
CA ARG A 59 -2.41 -11.24 -4.54
C ARG A 59 -3.58 -11.50 -5.49
N GLY A 60 -3.43 -11.19 -6.78
CA GLY A 60 -4.45 -11.33 -7.82
C GLY A 60 -5.62 -10.34 -7.73
N ILE A 61 -6.11 -10.02 -6.53
CA ILE A 61 -7.22 -9.07 -6.30
C ILE A 61 -6.90 -8.21 -5.07
N ILE A 62 -7.12 -6.90 -5.15
CA ILE A 62 -6.86 -5.96 -4.05
C ILE A 62 -8.18 -5.59 -3.40
N LYS A 63 -8.38 -6.10 -2.17
CA LYS A 63 -9.64 -5.94 -1.42
C LYS A 63 -9.54 -4.91 -0.29
N GLY A 64 -8.37 -4.30 -0.08
CA GLY A 64 -8.09 -3.37 1.00
C GLY A 64 -7.39 -4.02 2.20
N GLY A 65 -6.90 -3.19 3.12
CA GLY A 65 -6.11 -3.59 4.29
C GLY A 65 -6.82 -4.55 5.23
N LYS A 66 -8.16 -4.57 5.29
CA LYS A 66 -8.92 -5.51 6.13
C LYS A 66 -8.61 -6.98 5.84
N PHE A 67 -8.19 -7.27 4.61
CA PHE A 67 -7.95 -8.63 4.13
C PHE A 67 -6.46 -8.99 4.07
N LEU A 68 -5.59 -8.11 4.56
CA LEU A 68 -4.16 -8.40 4.68
C LEU A 68 -3.87 -9.34 5.85
N SER A 69 -2.83 -10.16 5.71
CA SER A 69 -2.26 -10.88 6.84
C SER A 69 -1.59 -9.91 7.81
N SER A 70 -1.52 -10.27 9.09
CA SER A 70 -0.76 -9.50 10.09
C SER A 70 0.69 -9.26 9.65
N GLU A 71 1.35 -10.27 9.08
CA GLU A 71 2.71 -10.14 8.54
C GLU A 71 2.83 -9.05 7.47
N THR A 72 1.81 -8.89 6.61
CA THR A 72 1.83 -7.83 5.58
C THR A 72 1.57 -6.46 6.20
N LEU A 73 0.67 -6.37 7.18
CA LEU A 73 0.43 -5.13 7.92
C LEU A 73 1.68 -4.68 8.68
N ASP A 74 2.39 -5.62 9.31
CA ASP A 74 3.65 -5.35 10.02
C ASP A 74 4.72 -4.83 9.08
N LYS A 75 4.84 -5.39 7.86
CA LYS A 75 5.75 -4.86 6.82
C LYS A 75 5.42 -3.42 6.40
N TYR A 76 4.17 -3.01 6.52
CA TYR A 76 3.72 -1.65 6.17
C TYR A 76 3.68 -0.70 7.37
N GLN A 77 4.14 -1.12 8.55
CA GLN A 77 4.18 -0.29 9.74
C GLN A 77 4.94 1.02 9.45
N GLY A 78 4.31 2.15 9.79
CA GLY A 78 4.83 3.49 9.48
C GLY A 78 4.50 4.02 8.07
N PHE A 79 3.83 3.23 7.24
CA PHE A 79 3.36 3.60 5.89
C PHE A 79 1.85 3.40 5.68
N LEU A 80 1.10 3.08 6.73
CA LEU A 80 -0.36 2.94 6.68
C LEU A 80 -1.06 4.29 6.94
N ALA A 81 -2.27 4.43 6.42
CA ALA A 81 -3.13 5.56 6.74
C ALA A 81 -3.39 5.61 8.27
N PRO A 82 -3.37 6.80 8.92
CA PRO A 82 -3.46 6.90 10.38
C PRO A 82 -4.72 6.27 10.99
N TYR A 83 -5.80 6.14 10.22
CA TYR A 83 -7.04 5.55 10.73
C TYR A 83 -6.93 4.04 11.00
N TYR A 84 -5.89 3.34 10.51
CA TYR A 84 -5.69 1.90 10.71
C TYR A 84 -5.57 1.54 12.19
N GLU A 85 -4.97 2.40 13.01
CA GLU A 85 -4.82 2.19 14.46
C GLU A 85 -6.16 1.89 15.14
N LYS A 86 -7.23 2.59 14.71
CA LYS A 86 -8.59 2.42 15.26
C LYS A 86 -9.28 1.14 14.80
N LEU A 87 -8.80 0.52 13.71
CA LEU A 87 -9.46 -0.61 13.06
C LEU A 87 -8.80 -1.95 13.39
N ILE A 88 -7.51 -1.96 13.70
CA ILE A 88 -6.77 -3.18 14.05
C ILE A 88 -7.00 -3.58 15.52
N GLU A 89 -7.36 -2.63 16.39
CA GLU A 89 -7.63 -2.87 17.81
C GLU A 89 -9.06 -3.40 18.11
N ASN A 90 -9.91 -3.56 17.10
CA ASN A 90 -11.29 -4.07 17.20
C ASN A 90 -11.50 -5.36 16.41
#